data_AF-A0A2T5EKW9-F1
#
_entry.id   AF-A0A2T5EKW9-F1
#
_cell.length_a   1.000
_cell.length_b   1.000
_cell.length_c   1.000
_cell.angle_alpha   90.00
_cell.angle_beta   90.00
_cell.angle_gamma   90.00
#
_symmetry.space_group_name_H-M   'P 1'
#
loop_
_entity.id
_entity.type
_entity.pdbx_description
1 polymer ?
#
loop_
_entity_poly.entity_id
_entity_poly.type
_entity_poly.pdbx_seq_one_letter_code
_entity_poly.pdbx_strand_id
1 'polypeptide(L)'
;MNNQSIEELQKELSPYIDEKGQLTLRSQDIYVIRQNGQQATLINHEDYTSESVKRIEWCYSSTDYHFFFGAQKEDQKLQQINIMGPALTKILPWNLDNAQCPSDVNMSDLKPGYLLDLRLLQLNRLRAPLHKSSQQDVGRDSPISKLELNSSAPVASFVNDHIPLSALKQLKEPVSENIYIVSYVNPLLVRDDNQFYPYHVHYLSVSDLDQLEALNLEEGANENLNELQETLNELKASIHQHQDDLVPHLDSIKQNSNTLTAQSLARYYRDAGVQVGAVNPKDLQEESLLVGTVCTVANLQSFLK
;
A
#
# COMPACT_ATOMS: atom_id res chain seq x y z
N MET A 1 -23.05 -20.26 5.58
CA MET A 1 -22.31 -19.57 6.66
C MET A 1 -21.00 -20.34 6.80
N ASN A 2 -19.92 -19.78 6.27
CA ASN A 2 -18.59 -20.38 6.41
C ASN A 2 -18.19 -20.23 7.88
N ASN A 3 -17.94 -21.34 8.57
CA ASN A 3 -17.28 -21.30 9.87
C ASN A 3 -15.82 -20.91 9.62
N GLN A 4 -15.56 -19.62 9.65
CA GLN A 4 -14.20 -19.08 9.66
C GLN A 4 -13.52 -19.59 10.94
N SER A 5 -12.31 -20.12 10.81
CA SER A 5 -11.60 -20.67 11.96
C SER A 5 -11.15 -19.54 12.90
N ILE A 6 -10.95 -19.87 14.18
CA ILE A 6 -10.43 -18.90 15.17
C ILE A 6 -9.07 -18.34 14.71
N GLU A 7 -8.24 -19.16 14.05
CA GLU A 7 -6.93 -18.75 13.53
C GLU A 7 -7.07 -17.70 12.41
N GLU A 8 -8.03 -17.85 11.51
CA GLU A 8 -8.29 -16.88 10.43
C GLU A 8 -8.78 -15.54 11.01
N LEU A 9 -9.71 -15.58 11.97
CA LEU A 9 -10.20 -14.38 12.65
C LEU A 9 -9.07 -13.66 13.42
N GLN A 10 -8.18 -14.41 14.07
CA GLN A 10 -7.02 -13.83 14.75
C GLN A 10 -6.00 -13.23 13.79
N LYS A 11 -5.79 -13.84 12.61
CA LYS A 11 -4.92 -13.26 11.56
C LYS A 11 -5.45 -11.91 11.10
N GLU A 12 -6.76 -11.80 10.84
CA GLU A 12 -7.40 -10.55 10.41
C GLU A 12 -7.40 -9.46 11.49
N LEU A 13 -7.45 -9.86 12.77
CA LEU A 13 -7.40 -8.95 13.92
C LEU A 13 -5.97 -8.62 14.37
N SER A 14 -4.96 -9.22 13.75
CA SER A 14 -3.55 -9.00 14.10
C SER A 14 -3.18 -7.52 13.95
N PRO A 15 -2.45 -6.93 14.89
CA PRO A 15 -2.21 -5.50 14.87
C PRO A 15 -1.14 -5.13 13.83
N TYR A 16 -1.27 -3.91 13.32
CA TYR A 16 -0.31 -3.29 12.40
C TYR A 16 1.00 -2.85 13.09
N ILE A 17 0.97 -2.72 14.41
CA ILE A 17 2.10 -2.40 15.28
C ILE A 17 2.09 -3.43 16.41
N ASP A 18 3.23 -4.01 16.71
CA ASP A 18 3.33 -4.97 17.81
C ASP A 18 3.32 -4.30 19.20
N GLU A 19 3.30 -5.11 20.25
CA GLU A 19 3.31 -4.64 21.64
C GLU A 19 4.55 -3.80 22.01
N LYS A 20 5.62 -3.91 21.22
CA LYS A 20 6.87 -3.14 21.40
C LYS A 20 6.87 -1.83 20.61
N GLY A 21 5.80 -1.54 19.88
CA GLY A 21 5.70 -0.34 19.06
C GLY A 21 6.37 -0.45 17.68
N GLN A 22 6.71 -1.65 17.21
CA GLN A 22 7.32 -1.87 15.90
C GLN A 22 6.27 -2.18 14.84
N LEU A 23 6.49 -1.70 13.62
CA LEU A 23 5.63 -2.01 12.48
C LEU A 23 5.64 -3.52 12.17
N THR A 24 4.46 -4.10 11.94
CA THR A 24 4.32 -5.48 11.43
C THR A 24 4.16 -5.48 9.91
N LEU A 25 4.24 -6.64 9.24
CA LEU A 25 4.01 -6.71 7.78
C LEU A 25 2.64 -6.17 7.37
N ARG A 26 1.63 -6.27 8.23
CA ARG A 26 0.31 -5.67 8.00
C ARG A 26 0.36 -4.17 7.78
N SER A 27 1.37 -3.46 8.31
CA SER A 27 1.53 -2.01 8.04
C SER A 27 1.71 -1.66 6.56
N GLN A 28 1.91 -2.69 5.73
CA GLN A 28 2.03 -2.62 4.27
C GLN A 28 0.72 -2.95 3.54
N ASP A 29 -0.34 -3.27 4.27
CA ASP A 29 -1.69 -3.42 3.73
C ASP A 29 -2.19 -2.05 3.23
N ILE A 30 -3.03 -2.10 2.20
CA ILE A 30 -3.51 -0.93 1.46
C ILE A 30 -5.04 -0.96 1.45
N TYR A 31 -5.67 0.13 1.90
CA TYR A 31 -7.07 0.38 1.59
C TYR A 31 -7.17 1.24 0.33
N VAL A 32 -7.87 0.72 -0.68
CA VAL A 32 -8.14 1.43 -1.91
C VAL A 32 -9.59 1.87 -1.92
N ILE A 33 -9.85 3.16 -1.67
CA ILE A 33 -11.17 3.75 -1.87
C ILE A 33 -11.43 3.79 -3.38
N ARG A 34 -12.45 3.07 -3.81
CA ARG A 34 -12.82 2.92 -5.22
C ARG A 34 -13.36 4.23 -5.79
N GLN A 35 -13.36 4.36 -7.10
CA GLN A 35 -13.81 5.52 -7.85
C GLN A 35 -15.25 5.94 -7.50
N ASN A 36 -16.13 4.98 -7.20
CA ASN A 36 -17.49 5.27 -6.75
C ASN A 36 -17.54 5.88 -5.33
N GLY A 37 -16.48 5.73 -4.53
CA GLY A 37 -16.38 6.17 -3.15
C GLY A 37 -17.28 5.41 -2.16
N GLN A 38 -17.97 4.36 -2.60
CA GLN A 38 -18.91 3.62 -1.75
C GLN A 38 -18.22 2.49 -0.98
N GLN A 39 -17.10 1.99 -1.50
CA GLN A 39 -16.36 0.90 -0.90
C GLN A 39 -14.85 1.17 -0.87
N ALA A 40 -14.17 0.54 0.08
CA ALA A 40 -12.72 0.44 0.11
C ALA A 40 -12.29 -1.02 0.03
N THR A 41 -11.48 -1.37 -0.97
CA THR A 41 -10.88 -2.71 -1.09
C THR A 41 -9.65 -2.80 -0.20
N LEU A 42 -9.55 -3.83 0.63
CA LEU A 42 -8.34 -4.16 1.38
C LEU A 42 -7.43 -5.03 0.51
N ILE A 43 -6.21 -4.58 0.30
CA ILE A 43 -5.14 -5.34 -0.33
C ILE A 43 -4.10 -5.63 0.75
N ASN A 44 -4.02 -6.88 1.20
CA ASN A 44 -2.99 -7.28 2.16
C ASN A 44 -1.62 -7.31 1.48
N HIS A 45 -0.56 -7.21 2.26
CA HIS A 45 0.82 -7.35 1.73
C HIS A 45 0.98 -8.60 0.84
N GLU A 46 0.46 -9.74 1.28
CA GLU A 46 0.54 -11.00 0.54
C GLU A 46 -0.23 -10.97 -0.80
N ASP A 47 -1.30 -10.19 -0.90
CA ASP A 47 -2.15 -10.13 -2.10
C ASP A 47 -1.45 -9.45 -3.29
N TYR A 48 -0.41 -8.65 -3.04
CA TYR A 48 0.37 -8.00 -4.09
C TYR A 48 1.84 -8.42 -4.16
N THR A 49 2.34 -9.22 -3.21
CA THR A 49 3.73 -9.72 -3.24
C THR A 49 3.84 -11.23 -3.44
N SER A 50 2.73 -11.97 -3.53
CA SER A 50 2.78 -13.40 -3.78
C SER A 50 3.34 -13.73 -5.17
N GLU A 51 3.87 -14.95 -5.32
CA GLU A 51 4.46 -15.41 -6.59
C GLU A 51 3.45 -15.46 -7.75
N SER A 52 2.14 -15.49 -7.46
CA SER A 52 1.10 -15.49 -8.49
C SER A 52 0.80 -14.10 -9.05
N VAL A 53 1.27 -13.04 -8.40
CA VAL A 53 1.04 -11.65 -8.82
C VAL A 53 2.06 -11.26 -9.89
N LYS A 54 1.60 -10.51 -10.91
CA LYS A 54 2.48 -10.04 -11.98
C LYS A 54 3.47 -9.01 -11.44
N ARG A 55 4.71 -9.43 -11.19
CA ARG A 55 5.83 -8.52 -10.93
C ARG A 55 6.38 -8.00 -12.26
N ILE A 56 6.21 -6.71 -12.49
CA ILE A 56 6.55 -6.10 -13.79
C ILE A 56 7.88 -5.37 -13.76
N GLU A 57 8.35 -4.91 -12.60
CA GLU A 57 9.63 -4.21 -12.45
C GLU A 57 10.28 -4.56 -11.11
N TRP A 58 11.61 -4.58 -11.10
CA TRP A 58 12.42 -4.80 -9.91
C TRP A 58 13.78 -4.13 -10.05
N CYS A 59 14.38 -3.80 -8.90
CA CYS A 59 15.78 -3.44 -8.83
C CYS A 59 16.35 -4.03 -7.54
N TYR A 60 17.21 -5.02 -7.68
CA TYR A 60 17.93 -5.64 -6.55
C TYR A 60 19.34 -5.10 -6.43
N SER A 61 19.97 -4.76 -7.55
CA SER A 61 21.29 -4.14 -7.58
C SER A 61 21.46 -3.29 -8.84
N SER A 62 22.64 -2.67 -8.99
CA SER A 62 23.01 -1.95 -10.21
C SER A 62 23.14 -2.84 -11.45
N THR A 63 23.12 -4.17 -11.29
CA THR A 63 23.24 -5.13 -12.39
C THR A 63 22.11 -6.15 -12.46
N ASP A 64 21.26 -6.22 -11.43
CA ASP A 64 20.07 -7.06 -11.38
C ASP A 64 18.84 -6.15 -11.22
N TYR A 65 18.32 -5.74 -12.37
CA TYR A 65 17.16 -4.88 -12.45
C TYR A 65 16.39 -5.13 -13.76
N HIS A 66 15.12 -4.79 -13.73
CA HIS A 66 14.27 -4.65 -14.89
C HIS A 66 13.37 -3.43 -14.65
N PHE A 67 13.50 -2.41 -15.48
CA PHE A 67 12.64 -1.22 -15.41
C PHE A 67 11.55 -1.35 -16.47
N PHE A 68 10.30 -1.33 -16.03
CA PHE A 68 9.13 -1.53 -16.86
C PHE A 68 8.75 -0.25 -17.58
N PHE A 69 8.69 0.87 -16.88
CA PHE A 69 8.33 2.15 -17.47
C PHE A 69 9.53 2.80 -18.16
N GLY A 70 9.31 3.26 -19.38
CA GLY A 70 10.30 4.02 -20.13
C GLY A 70 10.88 3.28 -21.33
N ALA A 71 11.04 4.01 -22.43
CA ALA A 71 11.72 3.48 -23.60
C ALA A 71 13.24 3.41 -23.37
N GLN A 72 13.89 2.45 -24.03
CA GLN A 72 15.34 2.45 -24.17
C GLN A 72 15.69 3.19 -25.44
N LYS A 73 16.53 4.23 -25.31
CA LYS A 73 17.09 4.97 -26.44
C LYS A 73 18.60 4.90 -26.32
N GLU A 74 19.23 4.11 -27.18
CA GLU A 74 20.68 3.83 -27.11
C GLU A 74 21.07 3.28 -25.71
N ASP A 75 22.03 3.91 -25.04
CA ASP A 75 22.51 3.55 -23.69
C ASP A 75 21.76 4.28 -22.56
N GLN A 76 20.63 4.94 -22.89
CA GLN A 76 19.80 5.70 -21.96
C GLN A 76 18.43 5.04 -21.75
N LYS A 77 18.01 4.96 -20.49
CA LYS A 77 16.62 4.67 -20.12
C LYS A 77 15.87 5.96 -19.85
N LEU A 78 14.72 6.09 -20.51
CA LEU A 78 13.87 7.27 -20.42
C LEU A 78 12.89 7.14 -19.24
N GLN A 79 13.10 7.86 -18.15
CA GLN A 79 12.22 7.82 -16.99
C GLN A 79 11.03 8.77 -17.20
N GLN A 80 9.82 8.21 -17.24
CA GLN A 80 8.61 8.98 -17.49
C GLN A 80 8.23 9.81 -16.27
N ILE A 81 8.41 11.13 -16.35
CA ILE A 81 8.34 12.00 -15.16
C ILE A 81 6.94 12.11 -14.55
N ASN A 82 5.86 11.84 -15.31
CA ASN A 82 4.49 11.96 -14.81
C ASN A 82 4.12 10.90 -13.75
N ILE A 83 4.87 9.81 -13.72
CA ILE A 83 4.69 8.74 -12.75
C ILE A 83 5.74 8.77 -11.65
N MET A 84 6.61 9.79 -11.65
CA MET A 84 7.62 10.04 -10.63
C MET A 84 7.20 11.22 -9.75
N GLY A 85 7.32 11.08 -8.44
CA GLY A 85 7.13 12.17 -7.48
C GLY A 85 5.89 12.02 -6.59
N PRO A 86 4.66 12.00 -7.15
CA PRO A 86 3.46 11.76 -6.35
C PRO A 86 3.42 10.32 -5.81
N ALA A 87 2.96 10.14 -4.58
CA ALA A 87 2.73 8.81 -4.02
C ALA A 87 1.54 8.09 -4.68
N LEU A 88 0.60 8.80 -5.30
CA LEU A 88 -0.46 8.22 -6.13
C LEU A 88 -0.61 9.05 -7.42
N THR A 89 -0.53 8.40 -8.58
CA THR A 89 -0.58 9.05 -9.89
C THR A 89 -1.27 8.17 -10.94
N LYS A 90 -1.66 8.73 -12.09
CA LYS A 90 -2.28 7.98 -13.20
C LYS A 90 -1.21 7.41 -14.13
N ILE A 91 -1.32 6.12 -14.43
CA ILE A 91 -0.65 5.46 -15.57
C ILE A 91 -1.52 5.67 -16.82
N LEU A 92 -0.97 6.35 -17.82
CA LEU A 92 -1.63 6.67 -19.08
C LEU A 92 -1.37 5.58 -20.14
N PRO A 93 -2.21 5.47 -21.19
CA PRO A 93 -1.87 4.68 -22.38
C PRO A 93 -0.46 4.95 -22.91
N TRP A 94 -0.06 6.23 -22.99
CA TRP A 94 1.30 6.61 -23.41
C TRP A 94 2.42 6.01 -22.54
N ASN A 95 2.20 5.87 -21.23
CA ASN A 95 3.19 5.24 -20.35
C ASN A 95 3.44 3.78 -20.76
N LEU A 96 2.36 3.07 -21.11
CA LEU A 96 2.38 1.68 -21.53
C LEU A 96 2.92 1.49 -22.95
N ASP A 97 2.63 2.40 -23.88
CA ASP A 97 3.15 2.32 -25.26
C ASP A 97 4.69 2.27 -25.33
N ASN A 98 5.37 2.75 -24.28
CA ASN A 98 6.82 2.80 -24.16
C ASN A 98 7.37 1.81 -23.12
N ALA A 99 6.52 0.97 -22.53
CA ALA A 99 6.92 0.06 -21.48
C ALA A 99 7.64 -1.17 -22.03
N GLN A 100 8.48 -1.78 -21.19
CA GLN A 100 9.23 -3.00 -21.49
C GLN A 100 8.75 -4.08 -20.52
N CYS A 101 8.08 -5.12 -21.02
CA CYS A 101 7.66 -6.24 -20.17
C CYS A 101 8.81 -7.22 -19.91
N PRO A 102 8.85 -7.85 -18.72
CA PRO A 102 9.55 -9.11 -18.51
C PRO A 102 9.07 -10.18 -19.49
N SER A 103 9.91 -11.17 -19.80
CA SER A 103 9.59 -12.23 -20.77
C SER A 103 8.38 -13.08 -20.40
N ASP A 104 8.08 -13.17 -19.11
CA ASP A 104 7.00 -13.93 -18.49
C ASP A 104 5.69 -13.14 -18.33
N VAL A 105 5.69 -11.84 -18.67
CA VAL A 105 4.50 -10.98 -18.58
C VAL A 105 4.03 -10.59 -19.98
N ASN A 106 2.75 -10.83 -20.27
CA ASN A 106 2.14 -10.41 -21.53
C ASN A 106 1.63 -8.96 -21.44
N MET A 107 2.14 -8.11 -22.33
CA MET A 107 1.77 -6.69 -22.40
C MET A 107 0.27 -6.47 -22.62
N SER A 108 -0.44 -7.40 -23.27
CA SER A 108 -1.89 -7.28 -23.49
C SER A 108 -2.71 -7.27 -22.19
N ASP A 109 -2.15 -7.84 -21.12
CA ASP A 109 -2.79 -8.03 -19.82
C ASP A 109 -2.71 -6.76 -18.96
N LEU A 110 -1.79 -5.86 -19.31
CA LEU A 110 -1.55 -4.61 -18.61
C LEU A 110 -2.43 -3.50 -19.20
N LYS A 111 -3.07 -2.72 -18.33
CA LYS A 111 -4.00 -1.66 -18.72
C LYS A 111 -3.72 -0.38 -17.93
N PRO A 112 -4.04 0.80 -18.50
CA PRO A 112 -3.97 2.06 -17.78
C PRO A 112 -4.69 2.00 -16.43
N GLY A 113 -4.21 2.76 -15.46
CA GLY A 113 -4.72 2.73 -14.09
C GLY A 113 -3.96 3.70 -13.21
N TYR A 114 -3.65 3.28 -11.98
CA TYR A 114 -3.02 4.13 -10.98
C TYR A 114 -1.72 3.50 -10.50
N LEU A 115 -0.69 4.32 -10.28
CA LEU A 115 0.53 3.91 -9.61
C LEU A 115 0.57 4.46 -8.20
N LEU A 116 0.77 3.57 -7.23
CA LEU A 116 0.88 3.85 -5.81
C LEU A 116 2.32 3.55 -5.37
N ASP A 117 3.07 4.58 -4.97
CA ASP A 117 4.44 4.45 -4.47
C ASP A 117 4.46 4.40 -2.93
N LEU A 118 4.49 3.18 -2.39
CA LEU A 118 4.54 2.96 -0.94
C LEU A 118 5.88 3.39 -0.34
N ARG A 119 6.95 3.46 -1.13
CA ARG A 119 8.28 3.83 -0.62
C ARG A 119 8.26 5.25 -0.05
N LEU A 120 7.57 6.17 -0.73
CA LEU A 120 7.39 7.55 -0.27
C LEU A 120 6.60 7.64 1.03
N LEU A 121 5.60 6.78 1.20
CA LEU A 121 4.74 6.76 2.38
C LEU A 121 5.42 6.10 3.60
N GLN A 122 6.32 5.15 3.36
CA GLN A 122 7.01 4.40 4.41
C GLN A 122 8.15 5.20 5.08
N LEU A 123 8.83 6.10 4.35
CA LEU A 123 10.01 6.82 4.86
C LEU A 123 9.71 7.69 6.11
N ASN A 124 8.51 8.24 6.23
CA ASN A 124 8.11 9.04 7.39
C ASN A 124 7.83 8.18 8.64
N ARG A 125 7.33 6.96 8.47
CA ARG A 125 6.92 6.09 9.57
C ARG A 125 8.11 5.54 10.37
N LEU A 126 9.24 5.28 9.70
CA LEU A 126 10.45 4.72 10.33
C LEU A 126 11.31 5.77 11.04
N ARG A 127 10.93 7.05 10.99
CA ARG A 127 11.67 8.18 11.56
C ARG A 127 10.92 8.92 12.66
N ALA A 128 9.82 8.36 13.16
CA ALA A 128 9.08 8.95 14.26
C ALA A 128 10.03 9.19 15.46
N PRO A 129 10.05 10.39 16.06
CA PRO A 129 10.86 10.67 17.23
C PRO A 129 10.34 9.84 18.42
N LEU A 130 10.85 8.63 18.57
CA LEU A 130 10.48 7.77 19.69
C LEU A 130 11.15 8.32 20.96
N HIS A 131 10.32 8.76 21.90
CA HIS A 131 10.74 9.13 23.25
C HIS A 131 11.42 7.93 23.93
N LYS A 132 12.75 7.96 24.01
CA LYS A 132 13.59 7.13 24.91
C LYS A 132 13.20 5.64 25.03
N SER A 133 12.64 5.01 24.01
CA SER A 133 12.59 3.54 23.98
C SER A 133 13.98 3.06 23.59
N SER A 134 14.49 2.05 24.30
CA SER A 134 15.64 1.28 23.82
C SER A 134 15.25 0.77 22.44
N GLN A 135 15.73 1.42 21.38
CA GLN A 135 15.61 0.90 20.03
C GLN A 135 16.17 -0.52 20.08
N GLN A 136 15.31 -1.53 20.01
CA GLN A 136 15.76 -2.83 19.55
C GLN A 136 16.39 -2.59 18.18
N ASP A 137 17.48 -3.27 17.90
CA ASP A 137 18.28 -3.12 16.69
C ASP A 137 17.44 -3.57 15.48
N VAL A 138 16.47 -2.75 15.07
CA VAL A 138 15.68 -2.97 13.86
C VAL A 138 16.70 -2.88 12.74
N GLY A 139 16.93 -4.02 12.09
CA GLY A 139 17.95 -4.13 11.05
C GLY A 139 17.82 -2.99 10.05
N ARG A 140 18.97 -2.40 9.70
CA ARG A 140 19.02 -1.45 8.59
C ARG A 140 19.01 -2.22 7.29
N ASP A 141 18.27 -1.72 6.31
CA ASP A 141 18.31 -2.26 4.96
C ASP A 141 19.65 -1.93 4.30
N SER A 142 20.01 -2.71 3.30
CA SER A 142 21.23 -2.50 2.53
C SER A 142 20.93 -1.68 1.27
N PRO A 143 21.51 -0.48 1.11
CA PRO A 143 21.33 0.30 -0.09
C PRO A 143 22.01 -0.40 -1.28
N ILE A 144 21.46 -0.20 -2.49
CA ILE A 144 21.95 -0.81 -3.73
C ILE A 144 23.44 -0.52 -3.97
N SER A 145 23.93 0.66 -3.54
CA SER A 145 25.34 1.05 -3.63
C SER A 145 26.30 0.15 -2.84
N LYS A 146 25.80 -0.63 -1.87
CA LYS A 146 26.59 -1.55 -1.03
C LYS A 146 26.36 -3.02 -1.37
N LEU A 147 25.50 -3.33 -2.33
CA LEU A 147 25.25 -4.70 -2.78
C LEU A 147 26.30 -5.11 -3.82
N GLU A 148 26.70 -6.37 -3.81
CA GLU A 148 27.74 -6.88 -4.71
C GLU A 148 27.30 -6.78 -6.18
N LEU A 149 28.27 -6.45 -7.03
CA LEU A 149 28.10 -6.41 -8.48
C LEU A 149 28.12 -7.85 -9.00
N ASN A 150 26.96 -8.35 -9.45
CA ASN A 150 26.83 -9.71 -9.96
C ASN A 150 27.14 -9.82 -11.46
N SER A 151 27.47 -8.71 -12.13
CA SER A 151 27.66 -8.68 -13.58
C SER A 151 28.53 -7.51 -14.03
N SER A 152 29.15 -7.66 -15.20
CA SER A 152 29.87 -6.61 -15.92
C SER A 152 28.97 -5.75 -16.81
N ALA A 153 27.64 -5.90 -16.69
CA ALA A 153 26.68 -5.14 -17.46
C ALA A 153 26.86 -3.62 -17.22
N PRO A 154 26.76 -2.81 -18.29
CA PRO A 154 26.87 -1.36 -18.16
C PRO A 154 25.73 -0.82 -17.28
N VAL A 155 26.08 0.11 -16.39
CA VAL A 155 25.09 0.86 -15.61
C VAL A 155 24.30 1.73 -16.56
N ALA A 156 22.98 1.51 -16.62
CA ALA A 156 22.11 2.34 -17.45
C ALA A 156 22.14 3.79 -16.96
N SER A 157 22.29 4.72 -17.91
CA SER A 157 22.09 6.14 -17.62
C SER A 157 20.61 6.49 -17.78
N PHE A 158 20.09 7.36 -16.90
CA PHE A 158 18.68 7.74 -16.90
C PHE A 158 18.50 9.19 -17.35
N VAL A 159 17.51 9.43 -18.20
CA VAL A 159 17.11 10.77 -18.65
C VAL A 159 15.60 10.90 -18.50
N ASN A 160 15.13 12.08 -18.08
CA ASN A 160 13.70 12.32 -17.92
C ASN A 160 13.00 12.39 -19.28
N ASP A 161 11.84 11.75 -19.37
CA ASP A 161 10.95 11.79 -20.51
C ASP A 161 9.61 12.43 -20.12
N HIS A 162 9.11 13.28 -21.01
CA HIS A 162 7.96 14.12 -20.78
C HIS A 162 6.78 13.63 -21.61
N ILE A 163 5.56 13.74 -21.06
CA ILE A 163 4.35 13.43 -21.81
C ILE A 163 4.33 14.29 -23.09
N PRO A 164 4.26 13.68 -24.29
CA PRO A 164 4.22 14.45 -25.53
C PRO A 164 2.91 15.22 -25.62
N LEU A 165 2.92 16.36 -26.33
CA LEU A 165 1.76 17.23 -26.50
C LEU A 165 0.51 16.48 -27.01
N SER A 166 0.71 15.48 -27.86
CA SER A 166 -0.36 14.63 -28.41
C SER A 166 -1.05 13.75 -27.36
N ALA A 167 -0.36 13.40 -26.27
CA ALA A 167 -0.86 12.55 -25.20
C ALA A 167 -1.39 13.32 -23.98
N LEU A 168 -1.17 14.65 -23.90
CA LEU A 168 -1.60 15.45 -22.75
C LEU A 168 -3.10 15.34 -22.43
N LYS A 169 -3.95 15.11 -23.45
CA LYS A 169 -5.38 14.90 -23.25
C LYS A 169 -5.70 13.69 -22.36
N GLN A 170 -4.84 12.66 -22.37
CA GLN A 170 -5.03 11.43 -21.59
C GLN A 170 -4.99 11.68 -20.08
N LEU A 171 -4.33 12.75 -19.61
CA LEU A 171 -4.31 13.11 -18.19
C LEU A 171 -5.72 13.37 -17.62
N LYS A 172 -6.61 13.91 -18.46
CA LYS A 172 -7.99 14.23 -18.09
C LYS A 172 -8.95 13.06 -18.29
N GLU A 173 -8.53 12.05 -19.05
CA GLU A 173 -9.37 10.89 -19.31
C GLU A 173 -9.46 10.01 -18.06
N PRO A 174 -10.61 9.36 -17.82
CA PRO A 174 -10.73 8.36 -16.77
C PRO A 174 -9.89 7.13 -17.15
N VAL A 175 -9.32 6.50 -16.13
CA VAL A 175 -8.61 5.22 -16.27
C VAL A 175 -9.34 4.17 -15.44
N SER A 176 -9.21 2.91 -15.83
CA SER A 176 -9.70 1.77 -15.03
C SER A 176 -8.98 1.71 -13.68
N GLU A 177 -9.59 1.06 -12.70
CA GLU A 177 -9.05 0.96 -11.34
C GLU A 177 -7.92 -0.07 -11.20
N ASN A 178 -7.14 -0.33 -12.26
CA ASN A 178 -5.94 -1.17 -12.15
C ASN A 178 -4.89 -0.44 -11.31
N ILE A 179 -4.07 -1.19 -10.57
CA ILE A 179 -3.10 -0.62 -9.64
C ILE A 179 -1.72 -1.20 -9.87
N TYR A 180 -0.74 -0.30 -9.96
CA TYR A 180 0.68 -0.56 -9.99
C TYR A 180 1.26 -0.20 -8.63
N ILE A 181 1.66 -1.19 -7.84
CA ILE A 181 2.11 -1.00 -6.46
C ILE A 181 3.63 -1.05 -6.43
N VAL A 182 4.26 0.07 -6.06
CA VAL A 182 5.70 0.15 -5.82
C VAL A 182 5.98 -0.07 -4.34
N SER A 183 6.78 -1.08 -4.00
CA SER A 183 7.11 -1.41 -2.61
C SER A 183 8.58 -1.81 -2.45
N TYR A 184 9.17 -1.52 -1.30
CA TYR A 184 10.51 -2.04 -0.99
C TYR A 184 10.48 -3.56 -0.83
N VAL A 185 11.60 -4.22 -1.12
CA VAL A 185 11.77 -5.67 -0.89
C VAL A 185 11.64 -6.01 0.60
N ASN A 186 12.21 -5.17 1.47
CA ASN A 186 12.26 -5.40 2.91
C ASN A 186 11.52 -4.29 3.68
N PRO A 187 10.20 -4.12 3.55
CA PRO A 187 9.50 -2.89 3.95
C PRO A 187 9.64 -2.51 5.44
N LEU A 188 9.96 -3.48 6.32
CA LEU A 188 10.13 -3.26 7.76
C LEU A 188 11.53 -2.80 8.20
N LEU A 189 12.52 -2.82 7.29
CA LEU A 189 13.89 -2.42 7.62
C LEU A 189 14.10 -0.91 7.52
N VAL A 190 14.95 -0.36 8.40
CA VAL A 190 15.23 1.09 8.48
C VAL A 190 16.10 1.54 7.29
N ARG A 191 15.80 2.71 6.74
CA ARG A 191 16.46 3.30 5.57
C ARG A 191 17.00 4.71 5.83
N ASP A 192 18.06 5.05 5.11
CA ASP A 192 18.57 6.40 4.94
C ASP A 192 17.79 7.07 3.79
N ASP A 193 17.37 8.32 3.96
CA ASP A 193 16.58 9.06 2.96
C ASP A 193 17.41 9.50 1.75
N ASN A 194 18.74 9.44 1.86
CA ASN A 194 19.67 9.82 0.80
C ASN A 194 20.21 8.61 0.03
N GLN A 195 19.64 7.42 0.24
CA GLN A 195 20.10 6.19 -0.39
C GLN A 195 18.98 5.52 -1.19
N PHE A 196 19.38 4.76 -2.21
CA PHE A 196 18.48 3.98 -3.05
C PHE A 196 18.49 2.50 -2.61
N TYR A 197 17.30 1.90 -2.49
CA TYR A 197 17.12 0.57 -1.90
C TYR A 197 16.36 -0.36 -2.84
N PRO A 198 16.53 -1.69 -2.68
CA PRO A 198 15.82 -2.65 -3.49
C PRO A 198 14.30 -2.52 -3.42
N TYR A 199 13.64 -2.66 -4.57
CA TYR A 199 12.19 -2.52 -4.67
C TYR A 199 11.58 -3.36 -5.81
N HIS A 200 10.25 -3.48 -5.78
CA HIS A 200 9.43 -4.10 -6.80
C HIS A 200 8.31 -3.17 -7.28
N VAL A 201 7.80 -3.45 -8.47
CA VAL A 201 6.49 -2.99 -8.93
C VAL A 201 5.63 -4.20 -9.28
N HIS A 202 4.46 -4.29 -8.67
CA HIS A 202 3.47 -5.32 -8.93
C HIS A 202 2.22 -4.72 -9.58
N TYR A 203 1.57 -5.48 -10.45
CA TYR A 203 0.34 -5.08 -11.11
C TYR A 203 -0.84 -5.91 -10.64
N LEU A 204 -1.91 -5.23 -10.23
CA LEU A 204 -3.22 -5.79 -9.96
C LEU A 204 -4.25 -5.19 -10.92
N SER A 205 -4.98 -6.06 -11.61
CA SER A 205 -6.10 -5.65 -12.46
C SER A 205 -7.35 -5.34 -11.65
N VAL A 206 -8.32 -4.65 -12.26
CA VAL A 206 -9.65 -4.45 -11.64
C VAL A 206 -10.26 -5.79 -11.19
N SER A 207 -10.15 -6.83 -12.00
CA SER A 207 -10.68 -8.16 -11.67
C SER A 207 -9.96 -8.85 -10.51
N ASP A 208 -8.68 -8.54 -10.29
CA ASP A 208 -7.96 -9.04 -9.11
C ASP A 208 -8.49 -8.35 -7.86
N LEU A 209 -8.73 -7.03 -7.94
CA LEU A 209 -9.25 -6.25 -6.83
C LEU A 209 -10.70 -6.59 -6.47
N ASP A 210 -11.53 -6.94 -7.46
CA ASP A 210 -12.93 -7.34 -7.25
C ASP A 210 -13.06 -8.68 -6.51
N GLN A 211 -11.98 -9.45 -6.39
CA GLN A 211 -11.92 -10.71 -5.64
C GLN A 211 -11.48 -10.53 -4.18
N LEU A 212 -10.98 -9.34 -3.81
CA LEU A 212 -10.48 -9.05 -2.48
C LEU A 212 -11.59 -8.57 -1.55
N GLU A 213 -11.31 -8.58 -0.24
CA GLU A 213 -12.23 -8.07 0.77
C GLU A 213 -12.51 -6.58 0.56
N ALA A 214 -13.78 -6.20 0.70
CA ALA A 214 -14.23 -4.82 0.56
C ALA A 214 -14.99 -4.37 1.82
N LEU A 215 -14.66 -3.18 2.28
CA LEU A 215 -15.39 -2.46 3.33
C LEU A 215 -16.44 -1.56 2.69
N ASN A 216 -17.65 -1.60 3.24
CA ASN A 216 -18.72 -0.67 2.89
C ASN A 216 -18.52 0.66 3.63
N LEU A 217 -18.26 1.74 2.89
CA LEU A 217 -18.01 3.08 3.46
C LEU A 217 -19.29 3.86 3.77
N GLU A 218 -20.47 3.31 3.43
CA GLU A 218 -21.77 3.89 3.75
C GLU A 218 -22.35 3.28 5.05
N GLU A 219 -21.93 2.08 5.41
CA GLU A 219 -22.38 1.39 6.63
C GLU A 219 -21.84 2.04 7.89
N GLY A 220 -22.73 2.35 8.84
CA GLY A 220 -22.35 3.02 10.10
C GLY A 220 -22.09 4.52 9.95
N ALA A 221 -22.54 5.18 8.86
CA ALA A 221 -22.29 6.61 8.62
C ALA A 221 -22.64 7.55 9.79
N ASN A 222 -23.71 7.22 10.53
CA ASN A 222 -24.21 7.99 11.65
C ASN A 222 -23.59 7.61 13.01
N GLU A 223 -22.68 6.63 13.05
CA GLU A 223 -22.09 6.17 14.30
C GLU A 223 -21.09 7.17 14.87
N ASN A 224 -21.05 7.25 16.20
CA ASN A 224 -20.03 7.98 16.92
C ASN A 224 -18.78 7.12 17.04
N LEU A 225 -17.69 7.53 16.37
CA LEU A 225 -16.45 6.76 16.33
C LEU A 225 -15.80 6.61 17.72
N ASN A 226 -16.02 7.56 18.63
CA ASN A 226 -15.47 7.46 19.99
C ASN A 226 -16.21 6.37 20.79
N GLU A 227 -17.54 6.35 20.73
CA GLU A 227 -18.37 5.33 21.40
C GLU A 227 -18.11 3.93 20.82
N LEU A 228 -17.97 3.83 19.50
CA LEU A 228 -17.61 2.58 18.82
C LEU A 228 -16.22 2.10 19.25
N GLN A 229 -15.28 3.03 19.41
CA GLN A 229 -13.94 2.72 19.87
C GLN A 229 -13.90 2.24 21.32
N GLU A 230 -14.68 2.85 22.20
CA GLU A 230 -14.87 2.42 23.60
C GLU A 230 -15.47 1.01 23.65
N THR A 231 -16.54 0.77 22.88
CA THR A 231 -17.19 -0.56 22.78
C THR A 231 -16.19 -1.63 22.33
N LEU A 232 -15.35 -1.33 21.33
CA LEU A 232 -14.29 -2.24 20.88
C LEU A 232 -13.26 -2.55 21.96
N ASN A 233 -12.91 -1.57 22.79
CA ASN A 233 -11.95 -1.77 23.89
C ASN A 233 -12.52 -2.69 24.96
N GLU A 234 -13.79 -2.51 25.31
CA GLU A 234 -14.50 -3.38 26.26
C GLU A 234 -14.60 -4.82 25.74
N LEU A 235 -14.97 -5.00 24.47
CA LEU A 235 -15.04 -6.32 23.83
C LEU A 235 -13.67 -7.02 23.79
N LYS A 236 -12.59 -6.28 23.48
CA LYS A 236 -11.24 -6.84 23.48
C LYS A 236 -10.77 -7.22 24.88
N ALA A 237 -11.09 -6.42 25.89
CA ALA A 237 -10.76 -6.72 27.28
C ALA A 237 -11.50 -7.97 27.79
N SER A 238 -12.71 -8.24 27.30
CA SER A 238 -13.51 -9.38 27.73
C SER A 238 -13.13 -10.72 27.07
N ILE A 239 -12.24 -10.74 26.06
CA ILE A 239 -11.80 -11.97 25.35
C ILE A 239 -11.29 -13.03 26.35
N HIS A 240 -10.49 -12.62 27.34
CA HIS A 240 -9.91 -13.53 28.33
C HIS A 240 -10.97 -14.22 29.22
N GLN A 241 -12.18 -13.68 29.30
CA GLN A 241 -13.29 -14.22 30.10
C GLN A 241 -14.14 -15.24 29.31
N HIS A 242 -13.97 -15.32 27.98
CA HIS A 242 -14.83 -16.11 27.08
C HIS A 242 -14.06 -17.23 26.36
N GLN A 243 -13.06 -17.84 27.03
CA GLN A 243 -12.19 -18.86 26.44
C GLN A 243 -12.92 -20.05 25.78
N ASP A 244 -14.12 -20.38 26.26
CA ASP A 244 -14.92 -21.52 25.77
C ASP A 244 -15.88 -21.17 24.61
N ASP A 245 -16.11 -19.88 24.30
CA ASP A 245 -17.04 -19.42 23.24
C ASP A 245 -16.53 -18.13 22.54
N LEU A 246 -15.34 -18.24 21.95
CA LEU A 246 -14.61 -17.12 21.36
C LEU A 246 -15.14 -16.64 20.01
N VAL A 247 -15.76 -17.53 19.21
CA VAL A 247 -16.11 -17.22 17.81
C VAL A 247 -17.09 -16.05 17.70
N PRO A 248 -18.26 -16.04 18.39
CA PRO A 248 -19.20 -14.93 18.30
C PRO A 248 -18.62 -13.59 18.80
N HIS A 249 -17.70 -13.65 19.76
CA HIS A 249 -17.00 -12.48 20.30
C HIS A 249 -16.01 -11.90 19.28
N LEU A 250 -15.21 -12.75 18.63
CA LEU A 250 -14.29 -12.33 17.59
C LEU A 250 -15.03 -11.76 16.37
N ASP A 251 -16.16 -12.35 15.98
CA ASP A 251 -17.01 -11.84 14.91
C ASP A 251 -17.56 -10.45 15.25
N SER A 252 -18.02 -10.25 16.49
CA SER A 252 -18.49 -8.94 16.98
C SER A 252 -17.37 -7.89 16.95
N ILE A 253 -16.16 -8.27 17.37
CA ILE A 253 -14.98 -7.38 17.31
C ILE A 253 -14.64 -7.05 15.87
N LYS A 254 -14.65 -8.03 14.97
CA LYS A 254 -14.39 -7.85 13.53
C LYS A 254 -15.40 -6.87 12.92
N GLN A 255 -16.69 -7.08 13.14
CA GLN A 255 -17.74 -6.21 12.59
C GLN A 255 -17.57 -4.76 13.06
N ASN A 256 -17.43 -4.53 14.37
CA ASN A 256 -17.24 -3.18 14.91
C ASN A 256 -15.92 -2.54 14.43
N SER A 257 -14.86 -3.33 14.28
CA SER A 257 -13.56 -2.87 13.76
C SER A 257 -13.66 -2.47 12.28
N ASN A 258 -14.41 -3.24 11.49
CA ASN A 258 -14.67 -2.94 10.08
C ASN A 258 -15.48 -1.66 9.93
N THR A 259 -16.54 -1.47 10.72
CA THR A 259 -17.33 -0.23 10.74
C THR A 259 -16.46 0.98 11.13
N LEU A 260 -15.66 0.86 12.18
CA LEU A 260 -14.75 1.93 12.62
C LEU A 260 -13.76 2.31 11.52
N THR A 261 -13.17 1.31 10.87
CA THR A 261 -12.21 1.49 9.77
C THR A 261 -12.88 2.16 8.57
N ALA A 262 -14.04 1.65 8.15
CA ALA A 262 -14.80 2.17 7.03
C ALA A 262 -15.14 3.66 7.23
N GLN A 263 -15.64 4.02 8.41
CA GLN A 263 -16.01 5.40 8.70
C GLN A 263 -14.82 6.33 8.88
N SER A 264 -13.68 5.82 9.36
CA SER A 264 -12.43 6.57 9.38
C SER A 264 -11.94 6.88 7.95
N LEU A 265 -11.95 5.88 7.06
CA LEU A 265 -11.58 6.05 5.65
C LEU A 265 -12.52 7.03 4.93
N ALA A 266 -13.82 6.91 5.16
CA ALA A 266 -14.83 7.80 4.62
C ALA A 266 -14.57 9.27 5.00
N ARG A 267 -14.48 9.56 6.30
CA ARG A 267 -14.37 10.93 6.81
C ARG A 267 -13.03 11.59 6.47
N TYR A 268 -11.92 10.88 6.67
CA TYR A 268 -10.57 11.47 6.52
C TYR A 268 -10.02 11.44 5.09
N TYR A 269 -10.47 10.51 4.24
CA TYR A 269 -9.96 10.39 2.88
C TYR A 269 -11.01 10.71 1.82
N ARG A 270 -12.13 10.00 1.83
CA ARG A 270 -13.16 10.15 0.80
C ARG A 270 -13.79 11.55 0.80
N ASP A 271 -14.29 11.97 1.96
CA ASP A 271 -15.07 13.20 2.12
C ASP A 271 -14.16 14.43 2.09
N ALA A 272 -13.00 14.35 2.75
CA ALA A 272 -11.97 15.39 2.72
C ALA A 272 -11.24 15.49 1.35
N GLY A 273 -11.36 14.49 0.47
CA GLY A 273 -10.69 14.47 -0.83
C GLY A 273 -9.19 14.23 -0.76
N VAL A 274 -8.69 13.64 0.34
CA VAL A 274 -7.27 13.29 0.47
C VAL A 274 -6.97 12.13 -0.47
N GLN A 275 -5.99 12.33 -1.35
CA GLN A 275 -5.64 11.39 -2.42
C GLN A 275 -4.93 10.14 -1.91
N VAL A 276 -4.00 10.30 -0.99
CA VAL A 276 -3.17 9.22 -0.48
C VAL A 276 -2.66 9.58 0.89
N GLY A 277 -2.47 8.59 1.75
CA GLY A 277 -1.89 8.84 3.06
C GLY A 277 -1.56 7.57 3.81
N ALA A 278 -0.95 7.80 4.95
CA ALA A 278 -0.48 6.79 5.87
C ALA A 278 -0.93 7.26 7.25
N VAL A 279 -2.15 6.91 7.67
CA VAL A 279 -2.59 7.27 9.03
C VAL A 279 -1.81 6.44 10.03
N ASN A 280 -1.45 7.06 11.14
CA ASN A 280 -1.07 6.41 12.39
C ASN A 280 -1.87 7.09 13.51
N PRO A 281 -2.71 6.37 14.27
CA PRO A 281 -3.48 6.96 15.37
C PRO A 281 -2.59 7.46 16.50
N LYS A 282 -1.34 6.97 16.60
CA LYS A 282 -0.33 7.50 17.53
C LYS A 282 0.24 8.86 17.11
N ASP A 283 -0.02 9.33 15.89
CA ASP A 283 0.38 10.69 15.49
C ASP A 283 -0.56 11.77 16.08
N LEU A 284 -1.64 11.36 16.75
CA LEU A 284 -2.72 12.24 17.18
C LEU A 284 -2.96 12.30 18.71
N GLN A 285 -2.27 11.51 19.55
CA GLN A 285 -2.46 11.54 21.03
C GLN A 285 -1.21 11.19 21.88
N GLU A 286 -1.11 11.80 23.08
CA GLU A 286 0.02 11.67 24.04
C GLU A 286 0.05 10.34 24.83
N GLU A 287 -1.03 9.55 24.87
CA GLU A 287 -1.08 8.25 25.57
C GLU A 287 -1.97 7.25 24.79
N SER A 288 -1.44 6.51 23.81
CA SER A 288 -2.27 5.59 22.99
C SER A 288 -1.86 4.12 23.09
N LEU A 289 -2.67 3.39 23.86
CA LEU A 289 -3.07 2.00 23.61
C LEU A 289 -4.22 2.05 22.58
N LEU A 290 -4.04 1.61 21.33
CA LEU A 290 -5.17 1.23 20.45
C LEU A 290 -4.77 0.49 19.16
N VAL A 291 -5.69 -0.36 18.73
CA VAL A 291 -5.72 -1.19 17.52
C VAL A 291 -6.60 -0.50 16.49
N GLY A 292 -6.05 -0.18 15.30
CA GLY A 292 -6.82 0.07 14.06
C GLY A 292 -6.77 1.50 13.47
N THR A 293 -5.66 1.86 12.80
CA THR A 293 -5.61 2.50 11.45
C THR A 293 -4.15 2.76 11.08
N VAL A 294 -3.38 1.71 10.83
CA VAL A 294 -2.00 1.82 10.35
C VAL A 294 -1.91 1.08 9.02
N CYS A 295 -2.47 1.69 8.01
CA CYS A 295 -2.50 1.15 6.66
C CYS A 295 -2.25 2.29 5.68
N THR A 296 -1.76 1.95 4.50
CA THR A 296 -1.70 2.93 3.42
C THR A 296 -3.10 3.10 2.85
N VAL A 297 -3.50 4.33 2.54
CA VAL A 297 -4.78 4.59 1.87
C VAL A 297 -4.52 5.19 0.51
N ALA A 298 -5.15 4.64 -0.53
CA ALA A 298 -5.18 5.20 -1.87
C ALA A 298 -6.63 5.53 -2.24
N ASN A 299 -6.91 6.81 -2.49
CA ASN A 299 -8.24 7.30 -2.81
C ASN A 299 -8.38 7.58 -4.32
N LEU A 300 -8.89 6.61 -5.07
CA LEU A 300 -9.05 6.74 -6.52
C LEU A 300 -10.15 7.75 -6.90
N GLN A 301 -11.14 7.95 -6.01
CA GLN A 301 -12.21 8.95 -6.21
C GLN A 301 -11.64 10.38 -6.28
N SER A 302 -10.52 10.67 -5.63
CA SER A 302 -9.89 12.01 -5.64
C SER A 302 -9.50 12.51 -7.02
N PHE A 303 -9.38 11.63 -8.02
CA PHE A 303 -9.06 11.99 -9.41
C PHE A 303 -10.29 12.32 -10.27
N LEU A 304 -11.50 12.18 -9.71
CA LEU A 304 -12.77 12.40 -10.40
C LEU A 304 -13.52 13.66 -9.91
N LYS A 305 -13.06 14.25 -8.80
CA LYS A 305 -13.55 15.53 -8.26
C LYS A 305 -12.73 16.68 -8.81
#